data_AF-A0A2V9XVM1-F1
#
_entry.id   AF-A0A2V9XVM1-F1
#
_cell.length_a   1.000
_cell.length_b   1.000
_cell.length_c   1.000
_cell.angle_alpha   90.00
_cell.angle_beta   90.00
_cell.angle_gamma   90.00
#
_symmetry.space_group_name_H-M   'P 1'
#
loop_
_entity.id
_entity.type
_entity.pdbx_description
1 polymer ?
#
loop_
_entity_poly.entity_id
_entity_poly.type
_entity_poly.pdbx_seq_one_letter_code
_entity_poly.pdbx_strand_id
1 'polypeptide(L)'
;HIHDNYMSNWAGIDASNVLGILNRIDIENNEFLNFSSGIVAGGGRAKNLVVGREPPSIVHGSSTIKSNRFSFEGVRPVSFAITLGGGEAQPALESWLVQDNTLTFHQLYCSDDSRPGRRRQNCDRNMGCGPGTCRIPAGFLAVARNFGGGAKWKPHTSYSAGETVVPQIGNGYFYSTARSCQSGPVEPIWPIPPEYPLINDNTCQWSAGGPTPKAMVINNRINGPALAQGFGRDVVFYDGANRSSVKIKDLVANYDLAIVAGDDCDAPTLQIVPAFRVYGDSAQYFPTYPSTGKFERCWQVIVSDSTAHLVQHWIATRAGYAAPSWRGHARYAFGARVLPQNDNGHFYLQTTPGSCTSAQVQPTFPAATGNTVLDGSCLWRESGISAGFTLPDSGGSP
;
A
#
# COMPACT_ATOMS: atom_id res chain seq x y z
N HIS A 1 2.89 28.38 0.03
CA HIS A 1 1.69 28.24 -0.82
C HIS A 1 2.12 28.44 -2.27
N ILE A 2 1.75 27.53 -3.16
CA ILE A 2 2.01 27.59 -4.61
C ILE A 2 0.68 27.30 -5.30
N HIS A 3 0.04 28.30 -5.88
CA HIS A 3 -1.28 28.12 -6.46
C HIS A 3 -1.50 28.93 -7.74
N ASP A 4 -2.42 28.44 -8.57
CA ASP A 4 -2.89 29.08 -9.80
C ASP A 4 -1.77 29.37 -10.82
N ASN A 5 -0.70 28.56 -10.83
CA ASN A 5 0.41 28.70 -11.76
C ASN A 5 0.22 27.84 -13.00
N TYR A 6 0.79 28.29 -14.12
CA TYR A 6 1.01 27.50 -15.32
C TYR A 6 2.50 27.23 -15.49
N MET A 7 2.91 25.96 -15.51
CA MET A 7 4.30 25.53 -15.61
C MET A 7 4.46 24.61 -16.83
N SER A 8 5.35 24.97 -17.75
CA SER A 8 5.56 24.18 -18.97
C SER A 8 7.04 23.90 -19.25
N ASN A 9 7.32 22.74 -19.83
CA ASN A 9 8.65 22.36 -20.35
C ASN A 9 9.81 22.45 -19.33
N TRP A 10 9.52 22.26 -18.03
CA TRP A 10 10.50 22.43 -16.95
C TRP A 10 10.48 21.28 -15.95
N ALA A 11 11.39 21.32 -14.98
CA ALA A 11 11.23 20.55 -13.74
C ALA A 11 10.02 21.14 -13.00
N GLY A 12 9.15 20.30 -12.43
CA GLY A 12 7.95 20.71 -11.71
C GLY A 12 8.27 21.40 -10.39
N ILE A 13 7.65 20.97 -9.30
CA ILE A 13 7.88 21.58 -7.98
C ILE A 13 8.73 20.63 -7.15
N ASP A 14 9.85 21.10 -6.63
CA ASP A 14 10.56 20.45 -5.54
C ASP A 14 10.31 21.25 -4.26
N ALA A 15 9.35 20.78 -3.47
CA ALA A 15 9.02 21.32 -2.15
C ALA A 15 9.65 20.44 -1.07
N SER A 16 10.99 20.44 -1.04
CA SER A 16 11.81 19.75 -0.04
C SER A 16 12.77 20.71 0.65
N ASN A 17 13.25 20.32 1.83
CA ASN A 17 14.24 21.08 2.58
C ASN A 17 15.31 20.16 3.17
N VAL A 18 16.52 20.20 2.61
CA VAL A 18 17.67 19.40 3.09
C VAL A 18 18.19 19.90 4.45
N LEU A 19 17.87 21.14 4.82
CA LEU A 19 18.41 21.83 6.00
C LEU A 19 17.45 21.92 7.17
N GLY A 20 16.15 21.69 6.98
CA GLY A 20 15.15 21.94 8.01
C GLY A 20 13.79 21.33 7.69
N ILE A 21 12.77 21.77 8.40
CA ILE A 21 11.46 21.13 8.42
C ILE A 21 10.40 22.09 7.91
N LEU A 22 9.50 21.59 7.06
CA LEU A 22 8.41 22.35 6.45
C LEU A 22 7.18 22.21 7.36
N ASN A 23 6.56 23.33 7.73
CA ASN A 23 5.42 23.37 8.66
C ASN A 23 4.07 23.21 7.93
N ARG A 24 3.98 23.74 6.71
CA ARG A 24 2.82 23.66 5.84
C ARG A 24 3.19 24.07 4.42
N ILE A 25 2.79 23.25 3.46
CA ILE A 25 2.92 23.44 2.03
C ILE A 25 1.56 23.16 1.40
N ASP A 26 0.98 24.17 0.79
CA ASP A 26 -0.21 24.02 -0.03
C ASP A 26 0.17 24.23 -1.49
N ILE A 27 -0.05 23.22 -2.33
CA ILE A 27 0.16 23.25 -3.79
C ILE A 27 -1.18 23.01 -4.46
N GLU A 28 -1.82 24.06 -4.95
CA GLU A 28 -3.23 24.00 -5.33
C GLU A 28 -3.52 24.62 -6.70
N ASN A 29 -4.41 24.03 -7.49
CA ASN A 29 -4.90 24.60 -8.76
C ASN A 29 -3.81 24.95 -9.79
N ASN A 30 -2.65 24.29 -9.76
CA ASN A 30 -1.60 24.53 -10.75
C ASN A 30 -1.81 23.65 -11.99
N GLU A 31 -1.28 24.10 -13.12
CA GLU A 31 -1.28 23.39 -14.38
C GLU A 31 0.15 23.12 -14.84
N PHE A 32 0.47 21.84 -15.05
CA PHE A 32 1.78 21.36 -15.46
C PHE A 32 1.69 20.76 -16.85
N LEU A 33 2.44 21.30 -17.80
CA LEU A 33 2.56 20.79 -19.16
C LEU A 33 3.97 20.28 -19.43
N ASN A 34 4.10 19.04 -19.91
CA ASN A 34 5.37 18.50 -20.43
C ASN A 34 6.56 18.62 -19.45
N PHE A 35 6.36 18.22 -18.20
CA PHE A 35 7.37 18.32 -17.16
C PHE A 35 8.32 17.11 -17.12
N SER A 36 9.58 17.32 -16.75
CA SER A 36 10.56 16.23 -16.59
C SER A 36 10.50 15.57 -15.21
N SER A 37 10.05 16.32 -14.21
CA SER A 37 9.80 15.91 -12.82
C SER A 37 8.49 16.55 -12.37
N GLY A 38 7.61 15.79 -11.70
CA GLY A 38 6.32 16.31 -11.24
C GLY A 38 6.46 17.17 -9.98
N ILE A 39 5.52 17.02 -9.05
CA ILE A 39 5.67 17.52 -7.69
C ILE A 39 6.46 16.49 -6.88
N VAL A 40 7.57 16.90 -6.31
CA VAL A 40 8.31 16.17 -5.28
C VAL A 40 8.12 16.95 -4.00
N ALA A 41 7.52 16.33 -2.98
CA ALA A 41 7.15 17.04 -1.77
C ALA A 41 7.48 16.23 -0.51
N GLY A 42 7.85 16.92 0.57
CA GLY A 42 8.07 16.31 1.87
C GLY A 42 9.43 15.64 2.04
N GLY A 43 10.42 15.98 1.21
CA GLY A 43 11.83 15.68 1.52
C GLY A 43 12.30 16.56 2.67
N GLY A 44 12.76 15.96 3.77
CA GLY A 44 13.20 16.69 4.95
C GLY A 44 14.01 15.83 5.91
N ARG A 45 14.80 16.46 6.79
CA ARG A 45 15.53 15.76 7.86
C ARG A 45 14.71 15.73 9.14
N ALA A 46 14.85 14.64 9.91
CA ALA A 46 14.28 14.54 11.26
C ALA A 46 14.87 15.55 12.27
N LYS A 47 15.96 16.24 11.89
CA LYS A 47 16.59 17.30 12.67
C LYS A 47 17.02 18.44 11.75
N ASN A 48 16.64 19.66 12.12
CA ASN A 48 17.12 20.89 11.49
C ASN A 48 18.64 21.02 11.69
N LEU A 49 19.38 21.27 10.60
CA LEU A 49 20.84 21.47 10.64
C LEU A 49 21.24 22.92 10.99
N VAL A 50 20.30 23.86 10.95
CA VAL A 50 20.57 25.30 11.03
C VAL A 50 20.31 25.86 12.43
N VAL A 51 19.55 25.18 13.31
CA VAL A 51 19.24 25.68 14.66
C VAL A 51 19.27 24.54 15.69
N GLY A 52 19.87 24.82 16.85
CA GLY A 52 20.13 23.87 17.93
C GLY A 52 18.89 23.08 18.37
N ARG A 53 19.05 21.75 18.37
CA ARG A 53 18.22 20.75 19.08
C ARG A 53 16.71 21.04 19.05
N GLU A 54 16.10 21.10 17.86
CA GLU A 54 14.69 20.70 17.83
C GLU A 54 14.61 19.20 18.18
N PRO A 55 13.82 18.82 19.20
CA PRO A 55 13.59 17.43 19.49
C PRO A 55 12.92 16.78 18.26
N PRO A 56 13.30 15.54 17.89
CA PRO A 56 12.84 14.87 16.67
C PRO A 56 11.36 14.46 16.67
N SER A 57 10.50 15.10 17.48
CA SER A 57 9.31 14.48 18.08
C SER A 57 7.95 15.08 17.72
N ILE A 58 7.81 15.84 16.63
CA ILE A 58 6.51 16.44 16.25
C ILE A 58 6.22 16.08 14.79
N VAL A 59 4.99 15.67 14.45
CA VAL A 59 4.56 15.66 13.04
C VAL A 59 4.42 17.11 12.62
N HIS A 60 5.19 17.53 11.61
CA HIS A 60 5.40 18.95 11.33
C HIS A 60 4.27 19.62 10.54
N GLY A 61 3.02 19.18 10.74
CA GLY A 61 1.84 19.77 10.14
C GLY A 61 1.16 18.90 9.08
N SER A 62 0.19 19.50 8.39
CA SER A 62 -0.60 18.88 7.33
C SER A 62 -0.54 19.74 6.08
N SER A 63 -0.10 19.14 4.99
CA SER A 63 0.14 19.78 3.70
C SER A 63 -0.78 19.25 2.62
N THR A 64 -0.98 20.03 1.57
CA THR A 64 -1.97 19.74 0.53
C THR A 64 -1.36 19.77 -0.87
N ILE A 65 -1.79 18.83 -1.70
CA ILE A 65 -1.62 18.84 -3.15
C ILE A 65 -3.01 18.67 -3.74
N LYS A 66 -3.65 19.77 -4.14
CA LYS A 66 -5.08 19.76 -4.51
C LYS A 66 -5.36 20.32 -5.89
N SER A 67 -6.28 19.68 -6.60
CA SER A 67 -6.86 20.26 -7.83
C SER A 67 -5.82 20.62 -8.91
N ASN A 68 -4.63 20.02 -8.87
CA ASN A 68 -3.61 20.27 -9.88
C ASN A 68 -3.89 19.43 -11.13
N ARG A 69 -3.53 19.98 -12.29
CA ARG A 69 -3.67 19.33 -13.59
C ARG A 69 -2.29 19.08 -14.19
N PHE A 70 -2.03 17.84 -14.54
CA PHE A 70 -0.79 17.39 -15.19
C PHE A 70 -1.12 16.92 -16.60
N SER A 71 -0.42 17.44 -17.60
CA SER A 71 -0.61 17.11 -19.02
C SER A 71 0.71 16.77 -19.71
N PHE A 72 0.68 15.71 -20.53
CA PHE A 72 1.79 15.29 -21.38
C PHE A 72 1.39 15.27 -22.86
N GLU A 73 1.92 16.22 -23.62
CA GLU A 73 1.66 16.52 -25.03
C GLU A 73 2.95 16.39 -25.88
N GLY A 74 3.65 15.26 -25.79
CA GLY A 74 4.76 14.93 -26.71
C GLY A 74 6.17 14.99 -26.12
N VAL A 75 6.31 15.24 -24.81
CA VAL A 75 7.58 15.00 -24.09
C VAL A 75 7.47 13.70 -23.31
N ARG A 76 8.46 12.81 -23.43
CA ARG A 76 8.54 11.57 -22.64
C ARG A 76 9.00 11.87 -21.21
N PRO A 77 8.13 11.88 -20.19
CA PRO A 77 8.55 12.00 -18.79
C PRO A 77 9.43 10.83 -18.35
N VAL A 78 10.17 11.06 -17.27
CA VAL A 78 11.05 10.07 -16.63
C VAL A 78 10.70 9.80 -15.17
N SER A 79 9.58 10.36 -14.68
CA SER A 79 9.25 10.45 -13.26
C SER A 79 7.75 10.26 -13.00
N PHE A 80 7.32 10.50 -11.77
CA PHE A 80 5.92 10.49 -11.34
C PHE A 80 5.35 11.91 -11.34
N ALA A 81 4.03 12.04 -11.52
CA ALA A 81 3.35 13.32 -11.37
C ALA A 81 3.42 13.85 -9.93
N ILE A 82 3.32 12.95 -8.94
CA ILE A 82 3.41 13.27 -7.51
C ILE A 82 4.34 12.26 -6.84
N THR A 83 5.31 12.77 -6.08
CA THR A 83 6.16 11.98 -5.20
C THR A 83 6.02 12.49 -3.77
N LEU A 84 5.59 11.61 -2.87
CA LEU A 84 5.50 11.87 -1.44
C LEU A 84 6.76 11.35 -0.74
N GLY A 85 7.47 12.26 -0.09
CA GLY A 85 8.80 12.02 0.48
C GLY A 85 9.93 12.23 -0.54
N GLY A 86 11.07 12.69 -0.04
CA GLY A 86 12.26 12.98 -0.86
C GLY A 86 13.09 11.74 -1.20
N GLY A 87 13.95 11.85 -2.21
CA GLY A 87 14.82 10.76 -2.70
C GLY A 87 16.05 10.44 -1.85
N GLU A 88 16.34 11.21 -0.80
CA GLU A 88 17.38 10.88 0.17
C GLU A 88 16.79 9.99 1.28
N ALA A 89 17.61 9.11 1.87
CA ALA A 89 17.24 8.03 2.80
C ALA A 89 16.64 8.47 4.15
N GLN A 90 15.86 9.56 4.20
CA GLN A 90 15.28 10.11 5.42
C GLN A 90 13.74 10.16 5.33
N PRO A 91 13.04 9.81 6.41
CA PRO A 91 11.59 9.68 6.39
C PRO A 91 10.93 11.04 6.18
N ALA A 92 9.97 11.12 5.25
CA ALA A 92 9.09 12.27 5.13
C ALA A 92 8.24 12.39 6.40
N LEU A 93 8.42 13.46 7.18
CA LEU A 93 7.78 13.63 8.50
C LEU A 93 6.50 14.48 8.51
N GLU A 94 5.99 14.78 7.32
CA GLU A 94 4.83 15.63 7.09
C GLU A 94 3.63 14.80 6.62
N SER A 95 2.43 15.17 7.10
CA SER A 95 1.21 14.52 6.64
C SER A 95 0.66 15.21 5.40
N TRP A 96 0.09 14.44 4.48
CA TRP A 96 -0.32 14.92 3.15
C TRP A 96 -1.78 14.62 2.85
N LEU A 97 -2.47 15.59 2.26
CA LEU A 97 -3.74 15.41 1.59
C LEU A 97 -3.56 15.67 0.09
N VAL A 98 -3.58 14.60 -0.69
CA VAL A 98 -3.48 14.62 -2.16
C VAL A 98 -4.86 14.39 -2.74
N GLN A 99 -5.52 15.45 -3.20
CA GLN A 99 -6.94 15.38 -3.51
C GLN A 99 -7.31 16.04 -4.84
N ASP A 100 -8.23 15.44 -5.59
CA ASP A 100 -8.83 16.02 -6.80
C ASP A 100 -7.82 16.39 -7.91
N ASN A 101 -6.64 15.74 -7.95
CA ASN A 101 -5.66 15.98 -9.01
C ASN A 101 -5.96 15.11 -10.24
N THR A 102 -5.62 15.63 -11.41
CA THR A 102 -5.80 14.93 -12.69
C THR A 102 -4.48 14.83 -13.46
N LEU A 103 -4.13 13.62 -13.90
CA LEU A 103 -3.03 13.35 -14.81
C LEU A 103 -3.56 12.89 -16.17
N THR A 104 -3.15 13.57 -17.24
CA THR A 104 -3.57 13.27 -18.61
C THR A 104 -2.37 13.04 -19.53
N PHE A 105 -2.37 11.90 -20.21
CA PHE A 105 -1.47 11.60 -21.31
C PHE A 105 -2.22 11.72 -22.64
N HIS A 106 -1.67 12.48 -23.58
CA HIS A 106 -2.26 12.65 -24.91
C HIS A 106 -1.70 11.66 -25.94
N GLN A 107 -0.55 11.05 -25.65
CA GLN A 107 0.19 10.18 -26.57
C GLN A 107 0.79 8.99 -25.83
N LEU A 108 0.99 7.89 -26.55
CA LEU A 108 1.72 6.71 -26.07
C LEU A 108 3.17 6.73 -26.57
N TYR A 109 4.05 6.03 -25.85
CA TYR A 109 5.49 5.98 -26.14
C TYR A 109 5.99 4.54 -26.20
N CYS A 110 7.01 4.32 -27.01
CA CYS A 110 7.61 3.01 -27.19
C CYS A 110 8.58 2.71 -26.04
N SER A 111 8.46 1.53 -25.41
CA SER A 111 9.21 1.13 -24.22
C SER A 111 10.69 0.81 -24.49
N ASP A 112 11.01 0.34 -25.70
CA ASP A 112 12.25 -0.41 -25.96
C ASP A 112 13.39 0.41 -26.59
N ASP A 113 13.23 1.71 -26.79
CA ASP A 113 14.29 2.53 -27.40
C ASP A 113 15.28 3.07 -26.34
N SER A 114 15.99 2.14 -25.69
CA SER A 114 17.10 2.43 -24.76
C SER A 114 18.44 2.69 -25.45
N ARG A 115 18.46 2.73 -26.80
CA ARG A 115 19.70 2.90 -27.58
C ARG A 115 20.21 4.34 -27.46
N PRO A 116 21.51 4.56 -27.15
CA PRO A 116 22.10 5.90 -27.16
C PRO A 116 21.96 6.53 -28.55
N GLY A 117 21.36 7.73 -28.63
CA GLY A 117 21.29 8.54 -29.85
C GLY A 117 20.01 8.44 -30.69
N ARG A 118 19.03 7.59 -30.35
CA ARG A 118 17.69 7.65 -30.96
C ARG A 118 16.73 8.47 -30.10
N ARG A 119 16.03 9.42 -30.73
CA ARG A 119 14.95 10.17 -30.08
C ARG A 119 13.82 9.18 -29.79
N ARG A 120 13.44 9.05 -28.51
CA ARG A 120 12.28 8.29 -28.03
C ARG A 120 11.07 8.57 -28.94
N GLN A 121 10.66 7.58 -29.72
CA GLN A 121 9.62 7.74 -30.75
C GLN A 121 8.23 7.65 -30.11
N ASN A 122 7.33 8.54 -30.54
CA ASN A 122 5.92 8.44 -30.21
C ASN A 122 5.35 7.19 -30.88
N CYS A 123 4.45 6.47 -30.20
CA CYS A 123 3.65 5.49 -30.90
C CYS A 123 2.59 6.23 -31.71
N ASP A 124 2.76 6.33 -33.01
CA ASP A 124 1.63 6.52 -33.90
C ASP A 124 1.21 5.17 -34.51
N ARG A 125 0.09 5.15 -35.25
CA ARG A 125 -0.46 3.96 -35.90
C ARG A 125 0.50 3.33 -36.94
N ASN A 126 1.58 4.03 -37.31
CA ASN A 126 2.51 3.70 -38.39
C ASN A 126 3.96 3.45 -37.92
N MET A 127 4.28 3.65 -36.63
CA MET A 127 5.63 3.41 -36.10
C MET A 127 5.78 1.98 -35.54
N GLY A 128 6.84 1.31 -36.01
CA GLY A 128 7.13 -0.12 -35.79
C GLY A 128 7.67 -0.45 -34.40
N CYS A 129 7.00 -0.01 -33.33
CA CYS A 129 7.43 -0.25 -31.96
C CYS A 129 7.40 -1.74 -31.56
N GLY A 130 6.85 -2.61 -32.41
CA GLY A 130 6.66 -4.01 -32.12
C GLY A 130 5.40 -4.22 -31.27
N PRO A 131 4.82 -5.43 -31.25
CA PRO A 131 3.63 -5.72 -30.45
C PRO A 131 3.91 -5.55 -28.94
N GLY A 132 3.05 -4.84 -28.21
CA GLY A 132 3.07 -4.80 -26.73
C GLY A 132 4.08 -3.85 -26.06
N THR A 133 4.78 -3.03 -26.84
CA THR A 133 5.81 -2.08 -26.37
C THR A 133 5.29 -0.65 -26.21
N CYS A 134 4.05 -0.40 -26.62
CA CYS A 134 3.47 0.93 -26.61
C CYS A 134 2.71 1.21 -25.31
N ARG A 135 3.21 2.14 -24.49
CA ARG A 135 2.72 2.38 -23.12
C ARG A 135 2.68 3.85 -22.76
N ILE A 136 2.02 4.17 -21.67
CA ILE A 136 2.23 5.47 -21.03
C ILE A 136 3.62 5.54 -20.38
N PRO A 137 4.26 6.72 -20.36
CA PRO A 137 5.69 6.87 -20.04
C PRO A 137 6.02 7.13 -18.56
N ALA A 138 5.00 7.37 -17.72
CA ALA A 138 5.18 7.80 -16.33
C ALA A 138 4.06 7.26 -15.43
N GLY A 139 4.33 7.22 -14.12
CA GLY A 139 3.34 6.91 -13.11
C GLY A 139 2.65 8.18 -12.55
N PHE A 140 1.60 7.96 -11.78
CA PHE A 140 0.87 9.02 -11.08
C PHE A 140 1.51 9.34 -9.73
N LEU A 141 1.62 8.32 -8.86
CA LEU A 141 2.04 8.49 -7.47
C LEU A 141 3.26 7.61 -7.17
N ALA A 142 4.30 8.22 -6.61
CA ALA A 142 5.36 7.52 -5.91
C ALA A 142 5.34 7.89 -4.42
N VAL A 143 5.55 6.89 -3.58
CA VAL A 143 5.78 7.05 -2.15
C VAL A 143 7.23 6.64 -1.89
N ALA A 144 8.04 7.63 -1.51
CA ALA A 144 9.47 7.47 -1.31
C ALA A 144 9.81 6.44 -0.23
N ARG A 145 11.07 5.98 -0.27
CA ARG A 145 11.63 5.07 0.72
C ARG A 145 11.37 5.62 2.12
N ASN A 146 11.06 4.75 3.07
CA ASN A 146 10.89 5.11 4.48
C ASN A 146 9.77 6.13 4.79
N PHE A 147 8.88 6.47 3.85
CA PHE A 147 7.72 7.30 4.13
C PHE A 147 6.89 6.69 5.28
N GLY A 148 6.42 7.53 6.21
CA GLY A 148 5.60 7.06 7.33
C GLY A 148 6.40 6.47 8.49
N GLY A 149 7.66 6.90 8.67
CA GLY A 149 8.46 6.65 9.87
C GLY A 149 9.60 5.62 9.72
N GLY A 150 9.87 5.14 8.51
CA GLY A 150 10.90 4.12 8.26
C GLY A 150 10.33 2.71 8.05
N ALA A 151 11.26 1.79 7.75
CA ALA A 151 10.96 0.38 7.57
C ALA A 151 10.54 -0.30 8.89
N LYS A 152 9.96 -1.48 8.78
CA LYS A 152 9.62 -2.34 9.93
C LYS A 152 10.90 -2.77 10.66
N TRP A 153 10.90 -2.71 11.99
CA TRP A 153 12.03 -3.20 12.81
C TRP A 153 12.31 -4.68 12.50
N LYS A 154 13.56 -5.05 12.23
CA LYS A 154 13.99 -6.43 11.97
C LYS A 154 14.95 -6.93 13.08
N PRO A 155 14.89 -8.22 13.45
CA PRO A 155 15.80 -8.82 14.42
C PRO A 155 17.23 -8.92 13.89
N HIS A 156 18.23 -8.89 14.77
CA HIS A 156 19.66 -9.01 14.45
C HIS A 156 20.18 -8.05 13.37
N THR A 157 19.48 -6.93 13.17
CA THR A 157 19.72 -6.03 12.05
C THR A 157 20.61 -4.88 12.48
N SER A 158 21.60 -4.56 11.65
CA SER A 158 22.46 -3.38 11.86
C SER A 158 21.75 -2.14 11.36
N TYR A 159 21.63 -1.14 12.23
CA TYR A 159 21.05 0.17 11.94
C TYR A 159 22.11 1.25 12.02
N SER A 160 21.98 2.27 11.16
CA SER A 160 22.83 3.45 11.14
C SER A 160 22.35 4.50 12.16
N ALA A 161 23.27 5.36 12.61
CA ALA A 161 22.89 6.51 13.44
C ALA A 161 21.84 7.38 12.73
N GLY A 162 20.74 7.68 13.41
CA GLY A 162 19.61 8.46 12.88
C GLY A 162 18.62 7.66 12.05
N GLU A 163 18.85 6.37 11.83
CA GLU A 163 17.90 5.51 11.14
C GLU A 163 16.62 5.35 11.96
N THR A 164 15.48 5.30 11.25
CA THR A 164 14.16 5.19 11.86
C THR A 164 13.51 3.86 11.53
N VAL A 165 12.76 3.35 12.50
CA VAL A 165 11.99 2.11 12.38
C VAL A 165 10.57 2.31 12.88
N VAL A 166 9.66 1.51 12.35
CA VAL A 166 8.32 1.33 12.91
C VAL A 166 8.16 -0.09 13.46
N PRO A 167 7.30 -0.29 14.47
CA PRO A 167 7.03 -1.63 14.99
C PRO A 167 6.46 -2.56 13.91
N GLN A 168 6.71 -3.87 14.03
CA GLN A 168 6.13 -4.89 13.15
C GLN A 168 4.60 -4.76 13.13
N ILE A 169 3.99 -4.69 14.32
CA ILE A 169 2.60 -4.29 14.50
C ILE A 169 2.57 -2.80 14.79
N GLY A 170 2.20 -1.99 13.79
CA GLY A 170 2.26 -0.53 13.90
C GLY A 170 1.42 0.00 15.06
N ASN A 171 2.06 0.73 15.98
CA ASN A 171 1.41 1.40 17.11
C ASN A 171 1.08 2.88 16.84
N GLY A 172 1.29 3.35 15.61
CA GLY A 172 1.09 4.74 15.20
C GLY A 172 2.28 5.66 15.42
N TYR A 173 3.42 5.16 15.93
CA TYR A 173 4.64 5.91 16.17
C TYR A 173 5.84 5.32 15.42
N PHE A 174 6.88 6.13 15.27
CA PHE A 174 8.19 5.68 14.79
C PHE A 174 9.28 5.96 15.82
N TYR A 175 10.40 5.25 15.69
CA TYR A 175 11.50 5.26 16.64
C TYR A 175 12.82 5.45 15.90
N SER A 176 13.78 6.09 16.54
CA SER A 176 15.10 6.37 15.96
C SER A 176 16.21 6.05 16.94
N THR A 177 17.36 5.66 16.41
CA THR A 177 18.57 5.46 17.22
C THR A 177 19.56 6.60 17.03
N ALA A 178 20.23 7.05 18.09
CA ALA A 178 21.19 8.15 18.01
C ALA A 178 22.58 7.74 17.50
N ARG A 179 22.89 6.43 17.49
CA ARG A 179 24.20 5.88 17.12
C ARG A 179 23.98 4.60 16.32
N SER A 180 24.94 4.22 15.49
CA SER A 180 24.89 2.93 14.81
C SER A 180 24.88 1.79 15.83
N CYS A 181 24.06 0.78 15.58
CA CYS A 181 23.81 -0.30 16.53
C CYS A 181 23.33 -1.58 15.81
N GLN A 182 23.16 -2.66 16.57
CA GLN A 182 22.53 -3.90 16.13
C GLN A 182 21.38 -4.27 17.08
N SER A 183 20.19 -4.51 16.52
CA SER A 183 19.01 -4.93 17.29
C SER A 183 19.17 -6.33 17.87
N GLY A 184 18.33 -6.63 18.86
CA GLY A 184 18.22 -7.94 19.47
C GLY A 184 17.52 -8.98 18.60
N PRO A 185 17.42 -10.23 19.10
CA PRO A 185 16.70 -11.32 18.44
C PRO A 185 15.18 -11.14 18.47
N VAL A 186 14.65 -10.34 19.39
CA VAL A 186 13.22 -10.18 19.67
C VAL A 186 12.89 -8.69 19.66
N GLU A 187 11.76 -8.34 19.04
CA GLU A 187 11.31 -6.96 18.96
C GLU A 187 11.08 -6.40 20.36
N PRO A 188 11.61 -5.21 20.69
CA PRO A 188 11.35 -4.59 21.98
C PRO A 188 9.89 -4.17 22.08
N ILE A 189 9.36 -4.12 23.31
CA ILE A 189 8.06 -3.51 23.56
C ILE A 189 8.18 -2.01 23.31
N TRP A 190 7.37 -1.50 22.39
CA TRP A 190 7.39 -0.10 21.98
C TRP A 190 6.42 0.75 22.83
N PRO A 191 6.90 1.50 23.85
CA PRO A 191 6.06 2.39 24.63
C PRO A 191 5.46 3.50 23.77
N ILE A 192 4.23 3.88 24.12
CA ILE A 192 3.47 5.00 23.55
C ILE A 192 3.59 6.20 24.54
N PRO A 193 3.83 7.45 24.08
CA PRO A 193 3.93 8.65 24.94
C PRO A 193 2.77 8.82 25.95
N PRO A 194 2.97 9.54 27.08
CA PRO A 194 3.64 10.87 27.16
C PRO A 194 5.12 10.89 27.55
N GLU A 195 5.64 9.82 28.13
CA GLU A 195 7.08 9.71 28.40
C GLU A 195 7.72 8.88 27.29
N TYR A 196 8.80 9.39 26.70
CA TYR A 196 9.56 8.72 25.65
C TYR A 196 10.83 8.10 26.28
N PRO A 197 10.73 7.05 27.11
CA PRO A 197 11.91 6.44 27.69
C PRO A 197 12.79 5.88 26.59
N LEU A 198 14.10 5.87 26.84
CA LEU A 198 15.04 5.18 25.96
C LEU A 198 14.78 3.67 26.07
N ILE A 199 14.57 3.03 24.93
CA ILE A 199 14.30 1.59 24.83
C ILE A 199 15.62 0.91 24.49
N ASN A 200 16.11 0.07 25.39
CA ASN A 200 17.30 -0.74 25.14
C ASN A 200 16.90 -1.99 24.35
N ASP A 201 17.56 -2.22 23.23
CA ASP A 201 17.35 -3.33 22.32
C ASP A 201 18.72 -3.85 21.86
N ASN A 202 19.28 -4.79 22.63
CA ASN A 202 20.68 -5.21 22.49
C ASN A 202 21.65 -4.01 22.55
N THR A 203 22.36 -3.70 21.46
CA THR A 203 23.27 -2.54 21.39
C THR A 203 22.56 -1.28 20.92
N CYS A 204 21.31 -1.41 20.45
CA CYS A 204 20.48 -0.28 20.08
C CYS A 204 19.86 0.37 21.30
N GLN A 205 19.84 1.69 21.28
CA GLN A 205 19.05 2.50 22.17
C GLN A 205 18.10 3.34 21.32
N TRP A 206 16.82 2.99 21.37
CA TRP A 206 15.78 3.65 20.61
C TRP A 206 15.15 4.77 21.41
N SER A 207 14.81 5.84 20.71
CA SER A 207 14.01 6.95 21.19
C SER A 207 12.84 7.15 20.26
N ALA A 208 11.65 7.43 20.79
CA ALA A 208 10.51 7.73 19.93
C ALA A 208 10.77 9.01 19.12
N GLY A 209 10.50 8.94 17.82
CA GLY A 209 10.49 10.09 16.91
C GLY A 209 9.10 10.74 16.78
N GLY A 210 8.07 10.19 17.43
CA GLY A 210 6.72 10.75 17.42
C GLY A 210 5.76 10.01 16.48
N PRO A 211 4.56 10.58 16.21
CA PRO A 211 3.54 9.91 15.43
C PRO A 211 3.98 9.67 13.97
N THR A 212 3.54 8.55 13.40
CA THR A 212 3.79 8.24 11.98
C THR A 212 3.10 9.25 11.07
N PRO A 213 3.84 9.88 10.13
CA PRO A 213 3.27 10.75 9.10
C PRO A 213 2.24 10.02 8.25
N LYS A 214 1.14 10.67 7.89
CA LYS A 214 0.04 10.05 7.14
C LYS A 214 -0.23 10.76 5.82
N ALA A 215 -0.53 10.01 4.77
CA ALA A 215 -1.02 10.54 3.51
C ALA A 215 -2.42 10.02 3.20
N MET A 216 -3.31 10.92 2.79
CA MET A 216 -4.60 10.59 2.19
C MET A 216 -4.59 11.00 0.72
N VAL A 217 -4.87 10.03 -0.16
CA VAL A 217 -4.93 10.21 -1.61
C VAL A 217 -6.36 9.96 -2.04
N ILE A 218 -7.10 11.00 -2.37
CA ILE A 218 -8.57 10.94 -2.53
C ILE A 218 -9.00 11.55 -3.86
N ASN A 219 -9.94 10.90 -4.56
CA ASN A 219 -10.61 11.45 -5.77
C ASN A 219 -9.65 11.87 -6.89
N ASN A 220 -8.56 11.14 -7.11
CA ASN A 220 -7.62 11.46 -8.17
C ASN A 220 -7.92 10.67 -9.45
N ARG A 221 -7.59 11.25 -10.60
CA ARG A 221 -7.91 10.66 -11.92
C ARG A 221 -6.71 10.60 -12.83
N ILE A 222 -6.58 9.50 -13.56
CA ILE A 222 -5.55 9.29 -14.58
C ILE A 222 -6.20 8.97 -15.93
N ASN A 223 -5.84 9.72 -16.97
CA ASN A 223 -6.40 9.56 -18.31
C ASN A 223 -5.27 9.30 -19.30
N GLY A 224 -5.33 8.17 -20.00
CA GLY A 224 -4.53 7.87 -21.18
C GLY A 224 -5.35 7.98 -22.48
N PRO A 225 -4.68 7.98 -23.65
CA PRO A 225 -5.37 7.90 -24.93
C PRO A 225 -5.97 6.48 -25.13
N ALA A 226 -6.72 6.29 -26.23
CA ALA A 226 -7.27 4.97 -26.56
C ALA A 226 -6.18 3.90 -26.62
N LEU A 227 -6.48 2.68 -26.14
CA LEU A 227 -5.56 1.54 -26.04
C LEU A 227 -4.37 1.76 -25.08
N ALA A 228 -4.44 2.77 -24.20
CA ALA A 228 -3.42 2.98 -23.19
C ALA A 228 -3.18 1.71 -22.35
N GLN A 229 -1.90 1.41 -22.14
CA GLN A 229 -1.42 0.41 -21.21
C GLN A 229 -0.54 1.11 -20.19
N GLY A 230 -0.77 0.82 -18.90
CA GLY A 230 0.01 1.39 -17.80
C GLY A 230 1.51 1.13 -17.93
N PHE A 231 2.32 1.93 -17.22
CA PHE A 231 3.77 1.75 -17.21
C PHE A 231 4.20 0.49 -16.42
N GLY A 232 3.24 -0.23 -15.83
CA GLY A 232 3.47 -1.39 -14.96
C GLY A 232 3.87 -0.99 -13.53
N ARG A 233 3.81 0.31 -13.22
CA ARG A 233 4.14 0.90 -11.92
C ARG A 233 3.50 2.29 -11.77
N ASP A 234 2.20 2.37 -12.01
CA ASP A 234 1.46 3.64 -12.04
C ASP A 234 1.32 4.27 -10.64
N VAL A 235 1.21 3.42 -9.62
CA VAL A 235 1.39 3.79 -8.21
C VAL A 235 2.49 2.93 -7.62
N VAL A 236 3.48 3.56 -6.97
CA VAL A 236 4.65 2.85 -6.40
C VAL A 236 4.86 3.19 -4.94
N PHE A 237 5.12 2.17 -4.14
CA PHE A 237 5.68 2.26 -2.80
C PHE A 237 7.11 1.73 -2.84
N TYR A 238 8.11 2.59 -2.68
CA TYR A 238 9.50 2.17 -2.66
C TYR A 238 9.86 1.46 -1.34
N ASP A 239 10.98 0.73 -1.34
CA ASP A 239 11.39 -0.10 -0.20
C ASP A 239 11.39 0.68 1.13
N GLY A 240 10.84 0.06 2.17
CA GLY A 240 10.70 0.65 3.50
C GLY A 240 9.57 1.68 3.62
N ALA A 241 8.84 2.02 2.55
CA ALA A 241 7.65 2.86 2.66
C ALA A 241 6.55 2.14 3.45
N ASN A 242 6.06 2.79 4.52
CA ASN A 242 5.02 2.23 5.37
C ASN A 242 3.65 2.39 4.69
N ARG A 243 3.14 1.33 4.05
CA ARG A 243 1.84 1.36 3.36
C ARG A 243 0.69 1.72 4.28
N SER A 244 0.76 1.34 5.56
CA SER A 244 -0.28 1.68 6.55
C SER A 244 -0.39 3.18 6.81
N SER A 245 0.63 3.95 6.42
CA SER A 245 0.66 5.40 6.50
C SER A 245 0.11 6.10 5.27
N VAL A 246 -0.28 5.37 4.22
CA VAL A 246 -0.92 5.97 3.03
C VAL A 246 -2.27 5.32 2.83
N LYS A 247 -3.32 6.14 2.69
CA LYS A 247 -4.68 5.69 2.36
C LYS A 247 -5.10 6.22 1.01
N ILE A 248 -5.43 5.32 0.09
CA ILE A 248 -5.95 5.66 -1.23
C ILE A 248 -7.46 5.42 -1.26
N LYS A 249 -8.21 6.39 -1.76
CA LYS A 249 -9.66 6.31 -1.94
C LYS A 249 -10.04 6.95 -3.26
N ASP A 250 -10.94 6.32 -3.99
CA ASP A 250 -11.53 6.86 -5.20
C ASP A 250 -10.50 7.24 -6.29
N LEU A 251 -9.45 6.43 -6.46
CA LEU A 251 -8.51 6.55 -7.57
C LEU A 251 -9.05 5.81 -8.80
N VAL A 252 -9.09 6.47 -9.95
CA VAL A 252 -9.60 5.88 -11.19
C VAL A 252 -8.70 6.16 -12.40
N ALA A 253 -8.52 5.14 -13.23
CA ALA A 253 -7.85 5.24 -14.53
C ALA A 253 -8.73 4.70 -15.66
N ASN A 254 -8.59 5.23 -16.88
CA ASN A 254 -9.27 4.71 -18.07
C ASN A 254 -8.49 3.59 -18.79
N TYR A 255 -7.48 3.04 -18.14
CA TYR A 255 -6.70 1.86 -18.53
C TYR A 255 -6.38 1.03 -17.28
N ASP A 256 -5.87 -0.19 -17.47
CA ASP A 256 -5.50 -1.06 -16.36
C ASP A 256 -4.36 -0.45 -15.53
N LEU A 257 -4.66 -0.14 -14.26
CA LEU A 257 -3.75 0.51 -13.33
C LEU A 257 -2.90 -0.54 -12.60
N ALA A 258 -1.57 -0.36 -12.58
CA ALA A 258 -0.65 -1.17 -11.80
C ALA A 258 -0.22 -0.46 -10.52
N ILE A 259 -0.43 -1.12 -9.38
CA ILE A 259 0.04 -0.71 -8.06
C ILE A 259 1.16 -1.66 -7.64
N VAL A 260 2.33 -1.12 -7.33
CA VAL A 260 3.55 -1.88 -7.03
C VAL A 260 4.07 -1.49 -5.66
N ALA A 261 4.50 -2.47 -4.87
CA ALA A 261 5.22 -2.24 -3.64
C ALA A 261 6.49 -3.09 -3.53
N GLY A 262 7.45 -2.58 -2.75
CA GLY A 262 8.72 -3.27 -2.45
C GLY A 262 8.57 -4.47 -1.51
N ASP A 263 9.70 -5.11 -1.21
CA ASP A 263 9.80 -6.45 -0.61
C ASP A 263 9.48 -6.55 0.90
N ASP A 264 9.19 -5.44 1.58
CA ASP A 264 8.70 -5.47 2.96
C ASP A 264 7.17 -5.51 2.95
N CYS A 265 6.60 -6.55 3.60
CA CYS A 265 5.23 -7.10 3.52
C CYS A 265 4.02 -6.17 3.73
N ASP A 266 4.14 -4.85 3.54
CA ASP A 266 3.08 -3.89 3.73
C ASP A 266 2.22 -3.67 2.46
N ALA A 267 2.58 -4.21 1.28
CA ALA A 267 1.75 -4.15 0.07
C ALA A 267 2.01 -5.29 -0.95
N PRO A 268 1.07 -5.54 -1.89
CA PRO A 268 1.27 -6.53 -2.95
C PRO A 268 2.44 -6.12 -3.85
N THR A 269 3.32 -7.07 -4.16
CA THR A 269 4.44 -6.86 -5.09
C THR A 269 3.96 -6.34 -6.46
N LEU A 270 2.76 -6.74 -6.89
CA LEU A 270 2.03 -6.14 -8.00
C LEU A 270 0.52 -6.39 -7.86
N GLN A 271 -0.28 -5.35 -8.00
CA GLN A 271 -1.74 -5.41 -8.10
C GLN A 271 -2.21 -4.72 -9.38
N ILE A 272 -3.08 -5.38 -10.15
CA ILE A 272 -3.70 -4.82 -11.35
C ILE A 272 -5.17 -4.47 -11.04
N VAL A 273 -5.55 -3.22 -11.30
CA VAL A 273 -6.92 -2.73 -11.20
C VAL A 273 -7.46 -2.50 -12.63
N PRO A 274 -8.54 -3.19 -13.04
CA PRO A 274 -9.07 -3.04 -14.39
C PRO A 274 -9.50 -1.61 -14.72
N ALA A 275 -9.43 -1.22 -15.99
CA ALA A 275 -9.88 0.08 -16.48
C ALA A 275 -11.28 0.46 -15.98
N PHE A 276 -11.46 1.74 -15.65
CA PHE A 276 -12.69 2.37 -15.11
C PHE A 276 -13.15 1.84 -13.75
N ARG A 277 -12.41 0.91 -13.13
CA ARG A 277 -12.68 0.53 -11.74
C ARG A 277 -12.14 1.59 -10.80
N VAL A 278 -12.96 1.90 -9.81
CA VAL A 278 -12.57 2.76 -8.69
C VAL A 278 -11.73 1.92 -7.72
N TYR A 279 -10.52 2.36 -7.46
CA TYR A 279 -9.64 1.78 -6.44
C TYR A 279 -9.74 2.56 -5.14
N GLY A 280 -9.86 1.84 -4.03
CA GLY A 280 -9.66 2.38 -2.70
C GLY A 280 -9.27 1.28 -1.73
N ASP A 281 -8.45 1.63 -0.75
CA ASP A 281 -8.08 0.75 0.36
C ASP A 281 -9.32 0.33 1.15
N SER A 282 -10.39 1.11 1.07
CA SER A 282 -11.62 0.78 1.75
C SER A 282 -12.45 -0.34 1.14
N ALA A 283 -12.15 -0.74 -0.10
CA ALA A 283 -12.63 -2.00 -0.64
C ALA A 283 -12.05 -3.23 0.11
N GLN A 284 -11.20 -3.02 1.12
CA GLN A 284 -10.59 -4.01 2.00
C GLN A 284 -11.18 -4.01 3.44
N TYR A 285 -12.17 -3.15 3.76
CA TYR A 285 -12.86 -3.16 5.06
C TYR A 285 -14.03 -4.15 5.05
N PHE A 286 -14.12 -5.00 6.07
CA PHE A 286 -15.19 -5.99 6.23
C PHE A 286 -15.89 -5.77 7.58
N PRO A 287 -17.23 -5.85 7.67
CA PRO A 287 -17.93 -5.64 8.95
C PRO A 287 -17.73 -6.78 9.95
N THR A 288 -17.28 -7.95 9.49
CA THR A 288 -17.00 -9.15 10.30
C THR A 288 -15.85 -9.95 9.65
N TYR A 289 -15.43 -11.05 10.30
CA TYR A 289 -14.55 -12.06 9.70
C TYR A 289 -14.97 -12.35 8.24
N PRO A 290 -14.05 -12.33 7.27
CA PRO A 290 -14.38 -12.64 5.88
C PRO A 290 -15.05 -13.99 5.71
N SER A 291 -16.35 -14.00 5.44
CA SER A 291 -17.12 -15.22 5.20
C SER A 291 -17.34 -15.50 3.72
N THR A 292 -16.88 -14.62 2.84
CA THR A 292 -16.96 -14.75 1.38
C THR A 292 -15.81 -13.97 0.72
N GLY A 293 -15.54 -14.25 -0.56
CA GLY A 293 -14.51 -13.58 -1.34
C GLY A 293 -13.29 -14.46 -1.62
N LYS A 294 -12.45 -14.04 -2.57
CA LYS A 294 -11.15 -14.66 -2.86
C LYS A 294 -10.09 -13.68 -2.41
N PHE A 295 -9.16 -14.12 -1.56
CA PHE A 295 -8.10 -13.31 -0.98
C PHE A 295 -6.71 -13.69 -1.49
N GLU A 296 -5.85 -12.69 -1.64
CA GLU A 296 -4.42 -12.89 -1.92
C GLU A 296 -3.61 -12.88 -0.62
N ARG A 297 -2.41 -13.47 -0.64
CA ARG A 297 -1.52 -13.48 0.52
C ARG A 297 -1.09 -12.04 0.86
N CYS A 298 -0.95 -11.76 2.15
CA CYS A 298 -0.68 -10.46 2.74
C CYS A 298 -1.80 -9.42 2.57
N TRP A 299 -2.98 -9.81 2.09
CA TRP A 299 -4.10 -8.89 2.01
C TRP A 299 -4.55 -8.48 3.42
N GLN A 300 -4.52 -7.18 3.69
CA GLN A 300 -5.07 -6.60 4.91
C GLN A 300 -6.59 -6.62 4.85
N VAL A 301 -7.19 -7.17 5.90
CA VAL A 301 -8.62 -7.15 6.16
C VAL A 301 -8.78 -6.33 7.43
N ILE A 302 -9.52 -5.23 7.32
CA ILE A 302 -9.75 -4.36 8.46
C ILE A 302 -11.21 -4.49 8.88
N VAL A 303 -11.44 -5.05 10.07
CA VAL A 303 -12.77 -5.19 10.65
C VAL A 303 -13.01 -4.03 11.60
N SER A 304 -13.93 -3.14 11.23
CA SER A 304 -14.40 -2.06 12.11
C SER A 304 -15.80 -2.40 12.60
N ASP A 305 -15.98 -2.63 13.90
CA ASP A 305 -17.32 -2.53 14.48
C ASP A 305 -17.70 -1.05 14.64
N SER A 306 -18.97 -0.73 14.42
CA SER A 306 -19.48 0.65 14.53
C SER A 306 -19.79 1.06 15.97
N THR A 307 -19.56 0.19 16.95
CA THR A 307 -20.10 0.34 18.31
C THR A 307 -19.06 0.32 19.43
N ALA A 308 -17.82 -0.11 19.18
CA ALA A 308 -16.79 -0.23 20.21
C ALA A 308 -15.41 0.34 19.80
N HIS A 309 -15.27 0.94 18.61
CA HIS A 309 -13.97 1.44 18.10
C HIS A 309 -12.88 0.36 18.04
N LEU A 310 -13.22 -0.92 18.10
CA LEU A 310 -12.27 -2.01 17.98
C LEU A 310 -12.02 -2.29 16.51
N VAL A 311 -10.84 -1.88 16.04
CA VAL A 311 -10.37 -2.22 14.70
C VAL A 311 -9.56 -3.49 14.81
N GLN A 312 -10.16 -4.64 14.48
CA GLN A 312 -9.36 -5.85 14.34
C GLN A 312 -8.70 -5.84 12.96
N HIS A 313 -7.38 -5.87 12.95
CA HIS A 313 -6.58 -6.03 11.73
C HIS A 313 -6.31 -7.50 11.52
N TRP A 314 -6.53 -7.97 10.32
CA TRP A 314 -6.35 -9.35 9.93
C TRP A 314 -5.45 -9.33 8.70
N ILE A 315 -4.49 -10.25 8.62
CA ILE A 315 -3.64 -10.41 7.45
C ILE A 315 -3.92 -11.78 6.87
N ALA A 316 -4.21 -11.84 5.58
CA ALA A 316 -4.32 -13.11 4.88
C ALA A 316 -2.94 -13.77 4.81
N THR A 317 -2.67 -14.77 5.64
CA THR A 317 -1.42 -15.54 5.65
C THR A 317 -1.35 -16.55 4.52
N ARG A 318 -2.50 -16.92 3.95
CA ARG A 318 -2.63 -17.82 2.81
C ARG A 318 -3.66 -17.28 1.83
N ALA A 319 -3.28 -17.18 0.55
CA ALA A 319 -4.20 -16.84 -0.53
C ALA A 319 -5.23 -17.97 -0.71
N GLY A 320 -6.49 -17.63 -1.01
CA GLY A 320 -7.55 -18.62 -1.19
C GLY A 320 -8.96 -18.02 -1.08
N TYR A 321 -9.98 -18.87 -0.99
CA TYR A 321 -11.35 -18.41 -0.79
C TYR A 321 -11.72 -18.37 0.70
N ALA A 322 -12.38 -17.29 1.11
CA ALA A 322 -13.00 -17.23 2.42
C ALA A 322 -14.41 -17.83 2.37
N ALA A 323 -14.78 -18.54 3.43
CA ALA A 323 -16.07 -19.16 3.62
C ALA A 323 -16.41 -19.22 5.12
N PRO A 324 -17.68 -19.36 5.52
CA PRO A 324 -18.05 -19.58 6.91
C PRO A 324 -17.46 -20.89 7.43
N SER A 325 -17.14 -20.96 8.74
CA SER A 325 -16.80 -22.24 9.37
C SER A 325 -18.00 -23.20 9.35
N TRP A 326 -17.73 -24.48 9.14
CA TRP A 326 -18.72 -25.55 9.18
C TRP A 326 -19.40 -25.61 10.56
N ARG A 327 -20.70 -25.91 10.58
CA ARG A 327 -21.52 -26.01 11.78
C ARG A 327 -22.30 -27.33 11.79
N GLY A 328 -22.35 -27.96 12.96
CA GLY A 328 -23.13 -29.18 13.17
C GLY A 328 -24.63 -28.92 13.16
N HIS A 329 -25.38 -29.87 12.61
CA HIS A 329 -26.84 -29.83 12.48
C HIS A 329 -27.38 -28.55 11.83
N ALA A 330 -26.63 -28.00 10.88
CA ALA A 330 -26.96 -26.77 10.19
C ALA A 330 -27.53 -27.06 8.81
N ARG A 331 -28.46 -26.20 8.38
CA ARG A 331 -29.00 -26.25 7.02
C ARG A 331 -28.12 -25.48 6.05
N TYR A 332 -27.78 -26.10 4.93
CA TYR A 332 -26.99 -25.50 3.86
C TYR A 332 -27.73 -25.58 2.54
N ALA A 333 -27.69 -24.49 1.78
CA ALA A 333 -28.22 -24.45 0.41
C ALA A 333 -27.22 -25.04 -0.59
N PHE A 334 -27.73 -25.42 -1.76
CA PHE A 334 -26.89 -25.81 -2.89
C PHE A 334 -25.86 -24.73 -3.24
N GLY A 335 -24.59 -25.14 -3.39
CA GLY A 335 -23.49 -24.22 -3.68
C GLY A 335 -22.99 -23.41 -2.48
N ALA A 336 -23.50 -23.66 -1.26
CA ALA A 336 -22.91 -23.09 -0.06
C ALA A 336 -21.45 -23.51 0.09
N ARG A 337 -20.61 -22.61 0.61
CA ARG A 337 -19.19 -22.88 0.89
C ARG A 337 -18.97 -22.99 2.38
N VAL A 338 -18.04 -23.84 2.80
CA VAL A 338 -17.62 -23.95 4.19
C VAL A 338 -16.11 -24.16 4.32
N LEU A 339 -15.58 -23.75 5.47
CA LEU A 339 -14.25 -24.14 5.96
C LEU A 339 -14.43 -25.20 7.06
N PRO A 340 -13.54 -26.20 7.15
CA PRO A 340 -13.48 -27.05 8.34
C PRO A 340 -13.21 -26.21 9.61
N GLN A 341 -13.71 -26.66 10.76
CA GLN A 341 -13.48 -26.04 12.07
C GLN A 341 -11.98 -26.02 12.42
N ASN A 342 -11.27 -27.08 12.09
CA ASN A 342 -9.81 -27.12 12.10
C ASN A 342 -9.32 -26.85 10.67
N ASP A 343 -8.75 -25.66 10.44
CA ASP A 343 -8.28 -25.26 9.12
C ASP A 343 -7.32 -26.31 8.55
N ASN A 344 -7.70 -26.89 7.41
CA ASN A 344 -6.91 -27.90 6.70
C ASN A 344 -6.30 -27.36 5.40
N GLY A 345 -6.43 -26.07 5.12
CA GLY A 345 -5.94 -25.46 3.89
C GLY A 345 -6.95 -25.34 2.75
N HIS A 346 -8.14 -25.93 2.87
CA HIS A 346 -9.10 -26.06 1.78
C HIS A 346 -10.49 -25.53 2.14
N PHE A 347 -11.29 -25.20 1.12
CA PHE A 347 -12.72 -24.92 1.27
C PHE A 347 -13.57 -25.92 0.49
N TYR A 348 -14.81 -26.08 0.93
CA TYR A 348 -15.71 -27.12 0.43
C TYR A 348 -17.01 -26.53 -0.05
N LEU A 349 -17.49 -27.04 -1.18
CA LEU A 349 -18.76 -26.66 -1.79
C LEU A 349 -19.81 -27.74 -1.53
N GLN A 350 -21.00 -27.33 -1.10
CA GLN A 350 -22.16 -28.21 -1.03
C GLN A 350 -22.60 -28.53 -2.47
N THR A 351 -22.85 -29.82 -2.75
CA THR A 351 -23.34 -30.26 -4.06
C THR A 351 -24.64 -31.08 -4.05
N THR A 352 -25.30 -31.30 -2.90
CA THR A 352 -26.63 -31.96 -2.88
C THR A 352 -27.68 -31.00 -3.44
N PRO A 353 -28.45 -31.38 -4.48
CA PRO A 353 -29.51 -30.52 -5.02
C PRO A 353 -30.50 -30.07 -3.94
N GLY A 354 -30.84 -28.77 -3.93
CA GLY A 354 -31.74 -28.19 -2.93
C GLY A 354 -31.03 -27.79 -1.64
N SER A 355 -31.64 -28.08 -0.49
CA SER A 355 -31.04 -27.82 0.83
C SER A 355 -30.74 -29.14 1.53
N CYS A 356 -29.68 -29.16 2.33
CA CYS A 356 -29.28 -30.30 3.13
C CYS A 356 -29.09 -29.90 4.60
N THR A 357 -28.97 -30.90 5.47
CA THR A 357 -28.64 -30.72 6.89
C THR A 357 -27.37 -31.49 7.20
N SER A 358 -26.35 -30.82 7.74
CA SER A 358 -25.10 -31.45 8.15
C SER A 358 -25.30 -32.41 9.34
N ALA A 359 -24.34 -33.31 9.56
CA ALA A 359 -24.33 -34.16 10.74
C ALA A 359 -24.11 -33.33 12.02
N GLN A 360 -24.30 -33.96 13.18
CA GLN A 360 -24.02 -33.32 14.47
C GLN A 360 -22.53 -33.04 14.68
N VAL A 361 -21.66 -33.90 14.16
CA VAL A 361 -20.20 -33.84 14.30
C VAL A 361 -19.56 -33.66 12.94
N GLN A 362 -18.52 -32.83 12.87
CA GLN A 362 -17.83 -32.53 11.62
C GLN A 362 -17.27 -33.81 10.98
N PRO A 363 -17.48 -34.03 9.67
CA PRO A 363 -16.79 -35.09 8.95
C PRO A 363 -15.29 -34.80 8.85
N THR A 364 -14.50 -35.84 8.56
CA THR A 364 -13.13 -35.65 8.08
C THR A 364 -13.17 -35.15 6.64
N PHE A 365 -12.85 -33.88 6.45
CA PHE A 365 -12.82 -33.25 5.15
C PHE A 365 -11.61 -33.71 4.31
N PRO A 366 -11.80 -34.18 3.07
CA PRO A 366 -10.71 -34.68 2.24
C PRO A 366 -9.91 -33.51 1.63
N ALA A 367 -8.58 -33.59 1.63
CA ALA A 367 -7.71 -32.55 1.06
C ALA A 367 -7.34 -32.78 -0.42
N ALA A 368 -7.62 -33.97 -0.96
CA ALA A 368 -7.35 -34.28 -2.36
C ALA A 368 -8.38 -33.56 -3.27
N THR A 369 -7.88 -32.99 -4.37
CA THR A 369 -8.66 -32.10 -5.23
C THR A 369 -9.92 -32.76 -5.77
N GLY A 370 -11.06 -32.10 -5.55
CA GLY A 370 -12.36 -32.56 -6.06
C GLY A 370 -12.98 -33.76 -5.32
N ASN A 371 -12.32 -34.30 -4.28
CA ASN A 371 -12.90 -35.39 -3.49
C ASN A 371 -14.13 -34.93 -2.72
N THR A 372 -15.02 -35.89 -2.46
CA THR A 372 -16.28 -35.65 -1.75
C THR A 372 -16.36 -36.36 -0.42
N VAL A 373 -17.19 -35.83 0.49
CA VAL A 373 -17.53 -36.46 1.77
C VAL A 373 -19.00 -36.26 2.10
N LEU A 374 -19.65 -37.33 2.56
CA LEU A 374 -21.02 -37.31 3.04
C LEU A 374 -21.05 -36.84 4.50
N ASP A 375 -21.95 -35.93 4.81
CA ASP A 375 -22.10 -35.26 6.10
C ASP A 375 -23.59 -35.03 6.40
N GLY A 376 -24.21 -35.97 7.12
CA GLY A 376 -25.66 -35.99 7.27
C GLY A 376 -26.33 -36.20 5.92
N SER A 377 -27.15 -35.23 5.46
CA SER A 377 -27.69 -35.22 4.09
C SER A 377 -26.91 -34.32 3.13
N CYS A 378 -25.85 -33.65 3.60
CA CYS A 378 -24.98 -32.82 2.77
C CYS A 378 -23.89 -33.65 2.10
N LEU A 379 -23.65 -33.39 0.82
CA LEU A 379 -22.46 -33.85 0.11
C LEU A 379 -21.54 -32.65 -0.10
N TRP A 380 -20.35 -32.68 0.49
CA TRP A 380 -19.33 -31.64 0.35
C TRP A 380 -18.27 -32.07 -0.65
N ARG A 381 -17.82 -31.15 -1.50
CA ARG A 381 -16.74 -31.36 -2.47
C ARG A 381 -15.59 -30.38 -2.22
N GLU A 382 -14.38 -30.89 -2.09
CA GLU A 382 -13.16 -30.05 -2.08
C GLU A 382 -13.14 -29.18 -3.35
N SER A 383 -12.96 -27.88 -3.18
CA SER A 383 -13.13 -26.92 -4.29
C SER A 383 -12.03 -25.86 -4.38
N GLY A 384 -10.90 -26.07 -3.69
CA GLY A 384 -9.71 -25.24 -3.76
C GLY A 384 -9.18 -24.78 -2.40
N ILE A 385 -8.14 -23.94 -2.45
CA ILE A 385 -7.44 -23.44 -1.27
C ILE A 385 -8.31 -22.43 -0.51
N SER A 386 -8.38 -22.56 0.81
CA SER A 386 -9.02 -21.58 1.68
C SER A 386 -8.08 -20.44 2.04
N ALA A 387 -8.64 -19.23 2.15
CA ALA A 387 -7.91 -18.10 2.71
C ALA A 387 -7.63 -18.36 4.19
N GLY A 388 -6.36 -18.25 4.59
CA GLY A 388 -5.93 -18.30 5.99
C GLY A 388 -5.71 -16.90 6.49
N PHE A 389 -6.17 -16.59 7.70
CA PHE A 389 -6.00 -15.28 8.30
C PHE A 389 -5.41 -15.40 9.69
N THR A 390 -4.55 -14.46 10.05
CA THR A 390 -4.10 -14.27 11.43
C THR A 390 -4.40 -12.86 11.87
N LEU A 391 -4.74 -12.72 13.16
CA LEU A 391 -4.56 -11.46 13.84
C LEU A 391 -3.04 -11.20 13.89
N PRO A 392 -2.56 -9.97 13.66
CA PRO A 392 -1.23 -9.59 14.10
C PRO A 392 -1.16 -9.89 15.60
N ASP A 393 -0.23 -10.74 16.00
CA ASP A 393 -0.16 -11.33 17.33
C ASP A 393 -0.51 -10.33 18.43
N SER A 394 -1.64 -10.53 19.10
CA SER A 394 -1.82 -10.04 20.47
C SER A 394 -1.02 -10.97 21.36
N GLY A 395 0.30 -10.75 21.45
CA GLY A 395 1.22 -11.64 22.16
C GLY A 395 0.76 -11.92 23.59
N GLY A 396 0.18 -13.09 23.80
CA GLY A 396 0.00 -13.72 25.10
C GLY A 396 1.04 -14.82 25.23
N SER A 397 1.99 -14.64 26.15
CA SER A 397 3.07 -15.59 26.43
C SER A 397 2.56 -16.93 27.00
N PRO A 398 3.29 -18.05 26.77
CA PRO A 398 3.38 -19.12 27.77
C PRO A 398 4.17 -18.66 29.01
#